data_AF-A0A6C0CRN9-F1
#
_entry.id   AF-A0A6C0CRN9-F1
#
_cell.length_a   1.000
_cell.length_b   1.000
_cell.length_c   1.000
_cell.angle_alpha   90.00
_cell.angle_beta   90.00
_cell.angle_gamma   90.00
#
_symmetry.space_group_name_H-M   'P 1'
#
loop_
_entity.id
_entity.type
_entity.pdbx_description
1 polymer ?
#
loop_
_entity_poly.entity_id
_entity_poly.type
_entity_poly.pdbx_seq_one_letter_code
_entity_poly.pdbx_strand_id
1 'polypeptide(L)'
;MRLFQPSLHTFSGSRASAEIIIVHNNVSSSKTLLVCVPILNSASKSAELDALINQVAQKANSINSSTNINLNVFSLKNLVPSKPYYFYNGTLPYIPCNGNNDIIVYDKQYGINITGSTYVNLKQILTASSYDIHTPPNGYFYNQNGPSNFTGGGDDIYFECNPTGSDGEILIGQEKTSSSGGPKVDLGKYSWILGAIFGAIILYALIKFFNIAFNKIFHEPQSGGTITPPVHSSS
;
A
#
# COMPACT_ATOMS: atom_id res chain seq x y z
N MET A 1 -3.26 9.93 -24.00
CA MET A 1 -3.47 8.82 -23.06
C MET A 1 -2.98 7.52 -23.71
N ARG A 2 -2.44 6.59 -22.92
CA ARG A 2 -1.94 5.29 -23.38
C ARG A 2 -2.39 4.20 -22.41
N LEU A 3 -2.75 3.02 -22.89
CA LEU A 3 -3.10 1.87 -22.06
C LEU A 3 -2.04 0.78 -22.23
N PHE A 4 -1.70 0.13 -21.13
CA PHE A 4 -0.74 -0.96 -21.07
C PHE A 4 -1.35 -2.13 -20.31
N GLN A 5 -1.02 -3.36 -20.71
CA GLN A 5 -1.36 -4.57 -19.96
C GLN A 5 -0.15 -5.51 -19.96
N PRO A 6 0.25 -6.10 -18.82
CA PRO A 6 -0.10 -5.67 -17.47
C PRO A 6 0.39 -4.23 -17.18
N SER A 7 0.20 -3.74 -15.94
CA SER A 7 0.74 -2.41 -15.55
C SER A 7 2.26 -2.33 -15.76
N LEU A 8 2.77 -1.13 -16.09
CA LEU A 8 4.20 -0.88 -16.20
C LEU A 8 4.81 -0.77 -14.80
N HIS A 9 4.13 -0.06 -13.90
CA HIS A 9 4.51 -0.01 -12.49
C HIS A 9 4.15 -1.31 -11.75
N THR A 10 4.93 -1.61 -10.71
CA THR A 10 4.65 -2.67 -9.75
C THR A 10 4.28 -2.11 -8.39
N PHE A 11 3.41 -2.83 -7.70
CA PHE A 11 2.89 -2.53 -6.38
C PHE A 11 3.27 -3.69 -5.46
N SER A 12 4.26 -3.45 -4.60
CA SER A 12 4.89 -4.48 -3.75
C SER A 12 5.34 -5.71 -4.55
N GLY A 13 6.02 -5.47 -5.68
CA GLY A 13 6.50 -6.51 -6.59
C GLY A 13 5.44 -7.15 -7.49
N SER A 14 4.16 -6.81 -7.32
CA SER A 14 3.06 -7.35 -8.13
C SER A 14 2.57 -6.34 -9.18
N ARG A 15 2.16 -6.81 -10.36
CA ARG A 15 1.51 -5.94 -11.36
C ARG A 15 0.00 -5.86 -11.13
N ALA A 16 -0.61 -4.77 -11.57
CA ALA A 16 -2.06 -4.67 -11.78
C ALA A 16 -2.44 -5.28 -13.14
N SER A 17 -3.74 -5.49 -13.38
CA SER A 17 -4.24 -6.10 -14.61
C SER A 17 -3.88 -5.27 -15.84
N ALA A 18 -3.92 -3.95 -15.71
CA ALA A 18 -3.49 -3.00 -16.72
C ALA A 18 -3.11 -1.66 -16.06
N GLU A 19 -2.67 -0.69 -16.86
CA GLU A 19 -2.39 0.67 -16.41
C GLU A 19 -2.74 1.66 -17.51
N ILE A 20 -3.33 2.78 -17.11
CA ILE A 20 -3.57 3.92 -17.99
C ILE A 20 -2.61 5.04 -17.64
N ILE A 21 -1.95 5.59 -18.66
CA ILE A 21 -1.00 6.68 -18.55
C ILE A 21 -1.56 7.90 -19.28
N ILE A 22 -1.83 8.96 -18.54
CA ILE A 22 -2.25 10.26 -19.06
C ILE A 22 -1.00 11.13 -19.14
N VAL A 23 -0.71 11.60 -20.36
CA VAL A 23 0.53 12.34 -20.67
C VAL A 23 0.16 13.81 -20.83
N HIS A 24 0.73 14.66 -19.98
CA HIS A 24 0.61 16.11 -20.06
C HIS A 24 1.94 16.68 -20.55
N ASN A 25 1.94 17.27 -21.75
CA ASN A 25 3.12 17.95 -22.27
C ASN A 25 3.06 19.41 -21.84
N ASN A 26 4.13 19.92 -21.26
CA ASN A 26 4.24 21.34 -21.00
C ASN A 26 4.43 22.08 -22.34
N VAL A 27 3.68 23.16 -22.55
CA VAL A 27 3.74 23.95 -23.79
C VAL A 27 4.92 24.93 -23.82
N SER A 28 5.51 25.21 -22.65
CA SER A 28 6.58 26.20 -22.45
C SER A 28 7.92 25.59 -22.05
N SER A 29 7.97 24.29 -21.74
CA SER A 29 9.21 23.57 -21.42
C SER A 29 9.18 22.16 -21.99
N SER A 30 10.34 21.50 -22.08
CA SER A 30 10.43 20.11 -22.52
C SER A 30 10.02 19.09 -21.46
N LYS A 31 9.51 19.53 -20.29
CA LYS A 31 9.08 18.63 -19.22
C LYS A 31 7.69 18.06 -19.52
N THR A 32 7.51 16.79 -19.18
CA THR A 32 6.24 16.09 -19.30
C THR A 32 5.83 15.58 -17.92
N LEU A 33 4.54 15.66 -17.63
CA LEU A 33 3.92 15.01 -16.47
C LEU A 33 3.18 13.75 -16.93
N LEU A 34 3.54 12.60 -16.36
CA LEU A 34 2.86 11.33 -16.56
C LEU A 34 2.02 11.02 -15.33
N VAL A 35 0.72 10.83 -15.52
CA VAL A 35 -0.20 10.38 -14.47
C VAL A 35 -0.56 8.93 -14.75
N CYS A 36 -0.11 8.03 -13.88
CA CYS A 36 -0.22 6.59 -14.03
C CYS A 36 -1.26 6.05 -13.04
N VAL A 37 -2.33 5.45 -13.57
CA VAL A 37 -3.44 4.91 -12.76
C VAL A 37 -3.57 3.41 -13.05
N PRO A 38 -3.49 2.54 -12.04
CA PRO A 38 -3.66 1.11 -12.23
C PRO A 38 -5.10 0.77 -12.61
N ILE A 39 -5.27 -0.28 -13.41
CA ILE A 39 -6.57 -0.85 -13.78
C ILE A 39 -6.68 -2.25 -13.17
N LEU A 40 -7.81 -2.52 -12.52
CA LEU A 40 -8.11 -3.78 -11.85
C LEU A 40 -9.25 -4.51 -12.56
N ASN A 41 -9.09 -5.81 -12.76
CA ASN A 41 -10.16 -6.69 -13.21
C ASN A 41 -11.00 -7.20 -12.02
N SER A 42 -11.85 -6.32 -11.49
CA SER A 42 -12.67 -6.62 -10.30
C SER A 42 -14.06 -5.98 -10.31
N ALA A 43 -14.46 -5.31 -11.41
CA ALA A 43 -15.78 -4.71 -11.48
C ALA A 43 -16.86 -5.77 -11.79
N SER A 44 -17.97 -5.70 -11.05
CA SER A 44 -19.18 -6.47 -11.37
C SER A 44 -20.11 -5.75 -12.37
N LYS A 45 -19.89 -4.45 -12.61
CA LYS A 45 -20.69 -3.62 -13.52
C LYS A 45 -19.78 -2.77 -14.41
N SER A 46 -20.21 -2.56 -15.65
CA SER A 46 -19.51 -1.74 -16.63
C SER A 46 -19.49 -0.26 -16.21
N ALA A 47 -18.35 0.41 -16.40
CA ALA A 47 -18.18 1.85 -16.22
C ALA A 47 -17.77 2.55 -17.54
N GLU A 48 -17.40 3.83 -17.46
CA GLU A 48 -16.99 4.65 -18.62
C GLU A 48 -15.76 4.07 -19.34
N LEU A 49 -14.79 3.55 -18.59
CA LEU A 49 -13.58 2.94 -19.16
C LEU A 49 -13.91 1.62 -19.89
N ASP A 50 -14.86 0.82 -19.39
CA ASP A 50 -15.35 -0.35 -20.10
C ASP A 50 -15.96 0.03 -21.45
N ALA A 51 -16.81 1.06 -21.48
CA ALA A 51 -17.43 1.52 -22.72
C ALA A 51 -16.39 2.00 -23.73
N LEU A 52 -15.34 2.72 -23.27
CA LEU A 52 -14.22 3.12 -24.11
C LEU A 52 -13.49 1.92 -24.71
N ILE A 53 -13.00 1.01 -23.86
CA ILE A 53 -12.22 -0.16 -24.28
C ILE A 53 -13.03 -1.03 -25.24
N ASN A 54 -14.30 -1.28 -24.94
CA ASN A 54 -15.16 -2.12 -25.77
C ASN A 54 -15.45 -1.48 -27.13
N GLN A 55 -15.62 -0.15 -27.21
CA GLN A 55 -15.76 0.52 -28.51
C GLN A 55 -14.47 0.45 -29.35
N VAL A 56 -13.29 0.61 -28.73
CA VAL A 56 -12.02 0.44 -29.44
C VAL A 56 -11.86 -1.01 -29.90
N ALA A 57 -12.16 -1.98 -29.04
CA ALA A 57 -12.07 -3.40 -29.37
C ALA A 57 -12.99 -3.83 -30.53
N GLN A 58 -14.06 -3.09 -30.78
CA GLN A 58 -14.96 -3.35 -31.90
C GLN A 58 -14.57 -2.60 -33.18
N LYS A 59 -14.07 -1.36 -33.05
CA LYS A 59 -13.93 -0.43 -34.19
C LYS A 59 -12.48 -0.14 -34.61
N ALA A 60 -11.51 -0.42 -33.76
CA ALA A 60 -10.08 -0.19 -33.98
C ALA A 60 -9.25 -1.32 -33.34
N ASN A 61 -9.52 -2.55 -33.75
CA ASN A 61 -8.95 -3.78 -33.18
C ASN A 61 -7.73 -4.32 -33.94
N SER A 62 -7.19 -3.54 -34.86
CA SER A 62 -5.99 -3.88 -35.63
C SER A 62 -4.88 -2.86 -35.40
N ILE A 63 -3.64 -3.30 -35.55
CA ILE A 63 -2.46 -2.45 -35.38
C ILE A 63 -2.56 -1.25 -36.32
N ASN A 64 -2.26 -0.06 -35.81
CA ASN A 64 -2.33 1.22 -36.53
C ASN A 64 -3.74 1.64 -37.01
N SER A 65 -4.79 0.93 -36.62
CA SER A 65 -6.17 1.38 -36.88
C SER A 65 -6.61 2.44 -35.87
N SER A 66 -7.50 3.33 -36.30
CA SER A 66 -8.07 4.38 -35.47
C SER A 66 -9.56 4.51 -35.74
N THR A 67 -10.31 4.88 -34.71
CA THR A 67 -11.75 5.13 -34.79
C THR A 67 -12.11 6.39 -34.03
N ASN A 68 -13.17 7.06 -34.47
CA ASN A 68 -13.84 8.04 -33.61
C ASN A 68 -14.73 7.29 -32.62
N ILE A 69 -14.66 7.70 -31.35
CA ILE A 69 -15.47 7.13 -30.28
C ILE A 69 -16.43 8.22 -29.85
N ASN A 70 -17.72 7.92 -29.93
CA ASN A 70 -18.75 8.77 -29.38
C ASN A 70 -19.23 8.14 -28.06
N LEU A 71 -18.80 8.73 -26.95
CA LEU A 71 -19.26 8.37 -25.61
C LEU A 71 -20.01 9.58 -25.06
N ASN A 72 -21.30 9.40 -24.80
CA ASN A 72 -22.14 10.46 -24.22
C ASN A 72 -21.66 10.87 -22.82
N VAL A 73 -20.90 10.01 -22.12
CA VAL A 73 -20.43 10.22 -20.74
C VAL A 73 -19.01 9.67 -20.61
N PHE A 74 -18.01 10.45 -20.99
CA PHE A 74 -16.61 10.14 -20.71
C PHE A 74 -15.94 11.35 -20.08
N SER A 75 -15.39 11.20 -18.88
CA SER A 75 -14.64 12.26 -18.22
C SER A 75 -13.36 11.74 -17.60
N LEU A 76 -12.24 12.43 -17.86
CA LEU A 76 -10.96 12.13 -17.20
C LEU A 76 -11.03 12.30 -15.67
N LYS A 77 -11.98 13.10 -15.17
CA LYS A 77 -12.23 13.26 -13.72
C LYS A 77 -12.51 11.94 -13.03
N ASN A 78 -13.19 11.02 -13.72
CA ASN A 78 -13.55 9.72 -13.16
C ASN A 78 -12.43 8.68 -13.30
N LEU A 79 -11.37 8.99 -14.06
CA LEU A 79 -10.21 8.13 -14.25
C LEU A 79 -9.04 8.52 -13.35
N VAL A 80 -8.92 9.79 -12.95
CA VAL A 80 -7.82 10.26 -12.10
C VAL A 80 -8.30 10.38 -10.65
N PRO A 81 -7.82 9.53 -9.72
CA PRO A 81 -8.29 9.57 -8.34
C PRO A 81 -7.88 10.86 -7.62
N SER A 82 -8.78 11.43 -6.82
CA SER A 82 -8.42 12.42 -5.79
C SER A 82 -7.95 11.70 -4.51
N LYS A 83 -6.85 10.96 -4.63
CA LYS A 83 -6.30 10.06 -3.62
C LYS A 83 -4.79 10.27 -3.45
N PRO A 84 -4.18 9.72 -2.38
CA PRO A 84 -2.74 9.69 -2.24
C PRO A 84 -2.04 9.06 -3.44
N TYR A 85 -0.82 9.52 -3.72
CA TYR A 85 -0.02 9.04 -4.85
C TYR A 85 1.47 9.09 -4.55
N TYR A 86 2.22 8.29 -5.28
CA TYR A 86 3.67 8.37 -5.33
C TYR A 86 4.11 9.34 -6.43
N PHE A 87 5.21 10.04 -6.20
CA PHE A 87 5.84 10.95 -7.14
C PHE A 87 7.32 10.64 -7.28
N TYR A 88 7.82 10.63 -8.52
CA TYR A 88 9.25 10.56 -8.78
C TYR A 88 9.61 11.20 -10.12
N ASN A 89 10.90 11.47 -10.30
CA ASN A 89 11.45 11.87 -11.59
C ASN A 89 12.09 10.69 -12.32
N GLY A 90 11.80 10.55 -13.61
CA GLY A 90 12.32 9.44 -14.39
C GLY A 90 12.17 9.59 -15.90
N THR A 91 12.70 8.61 -16.61
CA THR A 91 12.48 8.46 -18.05
C THR A 91 11.06 7.99 -18.33
N LEU A 92 10.66 8.00 -19.60
CA LEU A 92 9.43 7.34 -20.01
C LEU A 92 9.45 5.86 -19.56
N PRO A 93 8.35 5.31 -19.01
CA PRO A 93 8.28 3.90 -18.60
C PRO A 93 8.07 2.94 -19.78
N TYR A 94 8.12 3.47 -21.01
CA TYR A 94 7.95 2.74 -22.26
C TYR A 94 8.92 3.29 -23.32
N ILE A 95 9.16 2.53 -24.38
CA ILE A 95 10.06 2.92 -25.47
C ILE A 95 9.71 4.34 -25.97
N PRO A 96 10.69 5.25 -26.09
CA PRO A 96 12.14 4.98 -26.11
C PRO A 96 12.86 4.99 -24.76
N CYS A 97 12.15 4.97 -23.63
CA CYS A 97 12.74 4.93 -22.28
C CYS A 97 13.70 6.09 -22.00
N ASN A 98 13.35 7.30 -22.46
CA ASN A 98 14.22 8.47 -22.38
C ASN A 98 13.53 9.67 -21.69
N GLY A 99 14.25 10.79 -21.63
CA GLY A 99 13.75 12.05 -21.10
C GLY A 99 13.86 12.15 -19.57
N ASN A 100 13.43 13.30 -19.05
CA ASN A 100 13.31 13.54 -17.62
C ASN A 100 11.91 14.10 -17.36
N ASN A 101 11.08 13.28 -16.74
CA ASN A 101 9.65 13.52 -16.60
C ASN A 101 9.25 13.50 -15.13
N ASP A 102 8.21 14.25 -14.83
CA ASP A 102 7.51 14.20 -13.56
C ASP A 102 6.50 13.04 -13.64
N ILE A 103 6.56 12.08 -12.72
CA ILE A 103 5.74 10.86 -12.78
C ILE A 103 4.95 10.72 -11.49
N ILE A 104 3.64 10.69 -11.62
CA ILE A 104 2.67 10.39 -10.55
C ILE A 104 2.17 8.97 -10.75
N VAL A 105 2.18 8.17 -9.68
CA VAL A 105 1.66 6.79 -9.68
C VAL A 105 0.68 6.63 -8.53
N TYR A 106 -0.57 6.31 -8.85
CA TYR A 106 -1.56 5.96 -7.84
C TYR A 106 -1.39 4.52 -7.38
N ASP A 107 -1.58 4.28 -6.09
CA ASP A 107 -1.54 2.93 -5.54
C ASP A 107 -2.63 2.03 -6.15
N LYS A 108 -2.35 0.73 -6.23
CA LYS A 108 -3.27 -0.31 -6.71
C LYS A 108 -4.65 -0.23 -6.05
N GLN A 109 -4.73 0.10 -4.76
CA GLN A 109 -6.01 0.19 -4.05
C GLN A 109 -6.91 1.36 -4.54
N TYR A 110 -6.34 2.33 -5.25
CA TYR A 110 -7.07 3.45 -5.85
C TYR A 110 -7.27 3.28 -7.36
N GLY A 111 -7.00 2.08 -7.89
CA GLY A 111 -7.13 1.77 -9.31
C GLY A 111 -8.57 1.81 -9.83
N ILE A 112 -8.68 1.95 -11.15
CA ILE A 112 -9.95 1.93 -11.86
C ILE A 112 -10.37 0.47 -12.05
N ASN A 113 -11.60 0.14 -11.69
CA ASN A 113 -12.12 -1.21 -11.87
C ASN A 113 -12.78 -1.35 -13.25
N ILE A 114 -12.46 -2.42 -13.97
CA ILE A 114 -13.14 -2.85 -15.20
C ILE A 114 -13.71 -4.27 -15.03
N THR A 115 -14.66 -4.62 -15.88
CA THR A 115 -15.26 -5.96 -15.90
C THR A 115 -14.34 -7.00 -16.53
N GLY A 116 -14.58 -8.28 -16.20
CA GLY A 116 -13.83 -9.40 -16.79
C GLY A 116 -13.93 -9.49 -18.30
N SER A 117 -15.11 -9.23 -18.86
CA SER A 117 -15.31 -9.22 -20.32
C SER A 117 -14.51 -8.10 -21.00
N THR A 118 -14.53 -6.89 -20.44
CA THR A 118 -13.71 -5.77 -20.92
C THR A 118 -12.22 -6.10 -20.82
N TYR A 119 -11.76 -6.73 -19.73
CA TYR A 119 -10.35 -7.11 -19.60
C TYR A 119 -9.92 -8.15 -20.65
N VAL A 120 -10.80 -9.09 -21.02
CA VAL A 120 -10.56 -10.01 -22.13
C VAL A 120 -10.40 -9.25 -23.44
N ASN A 121 -11.30 -8.31 -23.74
CA ASN A 121 -11.20 -7.48 -24.95
C ASN A 121 -9.92 -6.63 -24.96
N LEU A 122 -9.55 -6.06 -23.82
CA LEU A 122 -8.31 -5.28 -23.67
C LEU A 122 -7.07 -6.11 -24.04
N LYS A 123 -6.98 -7.35 -23.56
CA LYS A 123 -5.86 -8.25 -23.87
C LYS A 123 -5.80 -8.65 -25.35
N GLN A 124 -6.93 -8.64 -26.05
CA GLN A 124 -6.96 -8.96 -27.48
C GLN A 124 -6.42 -7.81 -28.34
N ILE A 125 -6.65 -6.56 -27.92
CA ILE A 125 -6.22 -5.39 -28.70
C ILE A 125 -4.88 -4.79 -28.26
N LEU A 126 -4.35 -5.18 -27.09
CA LEU A 126 -3.05 -4.73 -26.59
C LEU A 126 -2.05 -5.88 -26.50
N THR A 127 -0.86 -5.67 -27.05
CA THR A 127 0.30 -6.53 -26.80
C THR A 127 0.74 -6.41 -25.34
N ALA A 128 1.09 -7.54 -24.74
CA ALA A 128 1.57 -7.57 -23.37
C ALA A 128 2.89 -6.79 -23.22
N SER A 129 2.93 -5.88 -22.26
CA SER A 129 4.10 -5.12 -21.86
C SER A 129 5.16 -6.04 -21.25
N SER A 130 6.39 -6.00 -21.79
CA SER A 130 7.52 -6.82 -21.34
C SER A 130 8.69 -5.98 -20.80
N TYR A 131 8.39 -4.85 -20.16
CA TYR A 131 9.42 -3.94 -19.63
C TYR A 131 10.01 -4.45 -18.31
N ASP A 132 11.31 -4.19 -18.13
CA ASP A 132 12.01 -4.46 -16.87
C ASP A 132 11.64 -3.43 -15.80
N ILE A 133 11.57 -3.90 -14.56
CA ILE A 133 11.26 -3.07 -13.40
C ILE A 133 12.53 -2.34 -12.99
N HIS A 134 12.43 -1.03 -12.83
CA HIS A 134 13.53 -0.19 -12.38
C HIS A 134 13.10 0.61 -11.15
N THR A 135 14.00 0.72 -10.19
CA THR A 135 13.83 1.63 -9.07
C THR A 135 14.29 3.03 -9.50
N PRO A 136 13.48 4.08 -9.25
CA PRO A 136 13.92 5.45 -9.51
C PRO A 136 15.23 5.74 -8.76
N PRO A 137 16.27 6.28 -9.42
CA PRO A 137 17.59 6.44 -8.82
C PRO A 137 17.60 7.42 -7.63
N ASN A 138 16.67 8.38 -7.63
CA ASN A 138 16.51 9.38 -6.57
C ASN A 138 15.39 8.99 -5.57
N GLY A 139 14.93 7.74 -5.61
CA GLY A 139 13.77 7.28 -4.85
C GLY A 139 12.47 7.90 -5.33
N TYR A 140 11.43 7.75 -4.51
CA TYR A 140 10.11 8.32 -4.73
C TYR A 140 9.58 8.96 -3.43
N PHE A 141 8.66 9.88 -3.61
CA PHE A 141 7.96 10.61 -2.56
C PHE A 141 6.51 10.13 -2.49
N TYR A 142 5.88 10.24 -1.33
CA TYR A 142 4.48 9.90 -1.15
C TYR A 142 3.67 11.11 -0.72
N ASN A 143 2.74 11.54 -1.57
CA ASN A 143 1.79 12.58 -1.21
C ASN A 143 0.58 11.93 -0.54
N GLN A 144 0.58 11.90 0.80
CA GLN A 144 -0.49 11.35 1.61
C GLN A 144 -1.81 12.14 1.53
N ASN A 145 -1.78 13.41 1.15
CA ASN A 145 -2.97 14.26 1.07
C ASN A 145 -3.65 14.18 -0.31
N GLY A 146 -2.96 13.61 -1.30
CA GLY A 146 -3.42 13.59 -2.68
C GLY A 146 -3.40 14.99 -3.33
N PRO A 147 -4.05 15.16 -4.49
CA PRO A 147 -4.08 16.44 -5.18
C PRO A 147 -4.89 17.48 -4.39
N SER A 148 -4.34 18.68 -4.23
CA SER A 148 -5.03 19.81 -3.59
C SER A 148 -5.83 20.63 -4.62
N ASN A 149 -6.93 21.25 -4.18
CA ASN A 149 -7.62 22.23 -4.98
C ASN A 149 -6.82 23.53 -4.95
N PHE A 150 -6.31 23.97 -6.10
CA PHE A 150 -5.64 25.25 -6.22
C PHE A 150 -6.68 26.38 -6.16
N THR A 151 -6.91 26.94 -4.97
CA THR A 151 -7.59 28.23 -4.81
C THR A 151 -6.51 29.31 -4.90
N GLY A 152 -6.25 29.82 -6.12
CA GLY A 152 -5.17 30.76 -6.38
C GLY A 152 -5.17 31.93 -5.40
N GLY A 153 -4.07 32.10 -4.66
CA GLY A 153 -3.90 33.19 -3.69
C GLY A 153 -2.80 33.01 -2.64
N GLY A 154 -2.12 31.86 -2.55
CA GLY A 154 -0.99 31.66 -1.63
C GLY A 154 0.15 30.93 -2.33
N ASP A 155 1.37 31.43 -2.15
CA ASP A 155 2.59 31.00 -2.87
C ASP A 155 3.17 29.66 -2.40
N ASP A 156 2.52 28.96 -1.46
CA ASP A 156 3.12 27.81 -0.79
C ASP A 156 2.34 26.52 -1.08
N ILE A 157 2.69 25.85 -2.19
CA ILE A 157 2.40 24.42 -2.35
C ILE A 157 3.41 23.66 -1.48
N TYR A 158 3.05 23.46 -0.21
CA TYR A 158 3.86 22.68 0.73
C TYR A 158 3.69 21.18 0.46
N PHE A 159 4.74 20.56 -0.10
CA PHE A 159 4.87 19.11 -0.18
C PHE A 159 5.64 18.63 1.05
N GLU A 160 5.02 17.80 1.89
CA GLU A 160 5.73 17.12 2.98
C GLU A 160 6.66 16.05 2.37
N CYS A 161 7.89 16.44 2.11
CA CYS A 161 8.96 15.61 1.55
C CYS A 161 9.58 14.72 2.63
N ASN A 162 8.86 13.69 3.06
CA ASN A 162 9.49 12.62 3.83
C ASN A 162 10.02 11.54 2.87
N PRO A 163 11.31 11.18 2.92
CA PRO A 163 11.84 10.10 2.09
C PRO A 163 11.14 8.79 2.46
N THR A 164 10.86 7.94 1.47
CA THR A 164 10.23 6.64 1.72
C THR A 164 11.18 5.48 1.43
N GLY A 165 11.08 4.42 2.21
CA GLY A 165 11.82 3.17 2.03
C GLY A 165 11.31 2.37 0.82
N SER A 166 12.01 1.28 0.48
CA SER A 166 11.67 0.38 -0.64
C SER A 166 10.29 -0.30 -0.52
N ASP A 167 9.68 -0.23 0.65
CA ASP A 167 8.35 -0.71 1.02
C ASP A 167 7.29 0.41 1.10
N GLY A 168 7.71 1.67 0.95
CA GLY A 168 6.84 2.84 1.05
C GLY A 168 6.71 3.41 2.46
N GLU A 169 7.48 2.94 3.44
CA GLU A 169 7.48 3.51 4.79
C GLU A 169 8.22 4.85 4.85
N ILE A 170 7.70 5.82 5.62
CA ILE A 170 8.32 7.14 5.81
C ILE A 170 9.58 7.02 6.69
N LEU A 171 10.74 7.39 6.13
CA LEU A 171 12.04 7.42 6.78
C LEU A 171 12.30 8.81 7.39
N ILE A 172 11.86 9.06 8.63
CA ILE A 172 12.27 10.30 9.32
C ILE A 172 13.70 10.12 9.85
N GLY A 173 14.62 10.94 9.37
CA GLY A 173 16.01 10.98 9.84
C GLY A 173 16.10 11.42 11.30
N GLN A 174 16.75 10.61 12.13
CA GLN A 174 17.27 11.08 13.41
C GLN A 174 18.31 12.17 13.13
N GLU A 175 18.07 13.38 13.63
CA GLU A 175 19.03 14.46 13.54
C GLU A 175 20.36 14.07 14.21
N LYS A 176 21.46 14.30 13.51
CA LYS A 176 22.81 14.26 14.08
C LYS A 176 22.95 15.42 15.06
N THR A 177 22.97 15.12 16.36
CA THR A 177 23.65 15.96 17.34
C THR A 177 24.78 15.15 17.96
N SER A 178 26.01 15.56 17.65
CA SER A 178 27.18 15.13 18.39
C SER A 178 27.18 15.78 19.78
N SER A 179 27.59 14.97 20.76
CA SER A 179 27.99 15.29 22.14
C SER A 179 26.93 15.14 23.26
N SER A 180 27.19 14.09 24.05
CA SER A 180 26.93 13.91 25.48
C SER A 180 25.51 14.10 26.03
N GLY A 181 24.86 12.96 26.27
CA GLY A 181 23.72 12.86 27.21
C GLY A 181 22.82 11.71 26.81
N GLY A 182 22.89 10.58 27.53
CA GLY A 182 21.98 9.45 27.31
C GLY A 182 20.50 9.87 27.39
N PRO A 183 19.58 9.09 26.79
CA PRO A 183 18.19 9.49 26.69
C PRO A 183 17.58 9.65 28.08
N LYS A 184 17.23 10.90 28.43
CA LYS A 184 16.34 11.17 29.55
C LYS A 184 14.94 10.77 29.09
N VAL A 185 14.52 9.58 29.50
CA VAL A 185 13.13 9.15 29.38
C VAL A 185 12.30 10.04 30.29
N ASP A 186 11.44 10.86 29.72
CA ASP A 186 10.56 11.73 30.49
C ASP A 186 9.39 10.89 31.05
N LEU A 187 9.63 10.29 32.23
CA LEU A 187 8.71 9.40 32.94
C LEU A 187 7.40 10.10 33.37
N GLY A 188 7.34 11.43 33.33
CA GLY A 188 6.13 12.19 33.68
C GLY A 188 4.94 11.87 32.78
N LYS A 189 5.19 11.56 31.49
CA LYS A 189 4.14 11.27 30.50
C LYS A 189 3.57 9.85 30.58
N TYR A 190 4.29 8.93 31.24
CA TYR A 190 3.94 7.50 31.35
C TYR A 190 3.59 7.06 32.78
N SER A 191 3.49 8.01 33.72
CA SER A 191 3.20 7.78 35.14
C SER A 191 1.95 6.91 35.38
N TRP A 192 0.88 7.14 34.62
CA TRP A 192 -0.37 6.37 34.78
C TRP A 192 -0.26 4.91 34.28
N ILE A 193 0.55 4.67 33.24
CA ILE A 193 0.77 3.32 32.67
C ILE A 193 1.67 2.50 33.60
N LEU A 194 2.72 3.11 34.14
CA LEU A 194 3.59 2.45 35.11
C LEU A 194 2.82 2.09 36.39
N GLY A 195 1.96 2.98 36.89
CA GLY A 195 1.09 2.69 38.04
C GLY A 195 0.14 1.52 37.80
N ALA A 196 -0.45 1.41 36.60
CA ALA A 196 -1.35 0.31 36.24
C ALA A 196 -0.61 -1.04 36.18
N ILE A 197 0.62 -1.08 35.65
CA ILE A 197 1.43 -2.30 35.57
C ILE A 197 1.84 -2.77 36.97
N PHE A 198 2.29 -1.86 37.84
CA PHE A 198 2.63 -2.21 39.23
C PHE A 198 1.42 -2.72 40.02
N GLY A 199 0.25 -2.10 39.84
CA GLY A 199 -1.00 -2.56 40.45
C GLY A 199 -1.38 -3.99 40.03
N ALA A 200 -1.26 -4.30 38.74
CA ALA A 200 -1.56 -5.64 38.22
C ALA A 200 -0.59 -6.71 38.76
N ILE A 201 0.70 -6.39 38.87
CA ILE A 201 1.73 -7.31 39.41
C ILE A 201 1.46 -7.61 40.89
N ILE A 202 1.15 -6.58 41.69
CA ILE A 202 0.83 -6.74 43.12
C ILE A 202 -0.43 -7.59 43.29
N LEU A 203 -1.48 -7.31 42.51
CA LEU A 203 -2.72 -8.09 42.56
C LEU A 203 -2.49 -9.57 42.19
N TYR A 204 -1.71 -9.83 41.15
CA TYR A 204 -1.35 -11.19 40.75
C TYR A 204 -0.58 -11.92 41.86
N ALA A 205 0.38 -11.26 42.49
CA ALA A 205 1.16 -11.82 43.60
C ALA A 205 0.26 -12.15 44.81
N LEU A 206 -0.68 -11.28 45.15
CA LEU A 206 -1.65 -11.53 46.22
C LEU A 206 -2.55 -12.74 45.90
N ILE A 207 -3.09 -12.82 44.68
CA ILE A 207 -3.91 -13.97 44.26
C ILE A 207 -3.12 -15.28 44.36
N LYS A 208 -1.86 -15.30 43.90
CA LYS A 208 -0.99 -16.48 44.00
C LYS A 208 -0.67 -16.84 45.45
N PHE A 209 -0.39 -15.85 46.29
CA PHE A 209 -0.11 -16.06 47.71
C PHE A 209 -1.32 -16.64 48.44
N PHE A 210 -2.51 -16.07 48.23
CA PHE A 210 -3.75 -16.61 48.79
C PHE A 210 -4.00 -18.03 48.32
N ASN A 211 -3.80 -18.34 47.03
CA ASN A 211 -3.99 -19.69 46.51
C ASN A 211 -3.03 -20.72 47.16
N ILE A 212 -1.77 -20.34 47.38
CA ILE A 212 -0.78 -21.19 48.07
C ILE A 212 -1.15 -21.37 49.55
N ALA A 213 -1.53 -20.29 50.25
CA ALA A 213 -1.91 -20.34 51.65
C ALA A 213 -3.18 -21.18 51.86
N PHE A 214 -4.18 -21.03 50.97
CA PHE A 214 -5.42 -21.80 51.00
C PHE A 214 -5.15 -23.30 50.78
N ASN A 215 -4.32 -23.65 49.79
CA ASN A 215 -3.93 -25.04 49.55
C ASN A 215 -3.17 -25.67 50.72
N LYS A 216 -2.44 -24.87 51.50
CA LYS A 216 -1.66 -25.36 52.66
C LYS A 216 -2.50 -25.51 53.93
N ILE A 217 -3.60 -24.76 54.05
CA ILE A 217 -4.48 -24.78 55.23
C ILE A 217 -5.60 -25.81 55.08
N PHE A 218 -6.09 -26.07 53.86
CA PHE A 218 -7.27 -26.92 53.63
C PHE A 218 -6.98 -28.31 53.05
N HIS A 219 -5.71 -28.70 52.87
CA HIS A 219 -5.32 -30.08 52.58
C HIS A 219 -4.70 -30.74 53.82
N GLU A 220 -5.54 -31.39 54.61
CA GLU A 220 -5.09 -32.37 55.61
C GLU A 220 -4.62 -33.65 54.88
N PRO A 221 -3.48 -34.25 55.23
CA PRO A 221 -3.01 -35.47 54.58
C PRO A 221 -3.86 -36.66 55.04
N GLN A 222 -4.67 -37.20 54.12
CA GLN A 222 -5.29 -38.51 54.29
C GLN A 222 -4.19 -39.58 54.30
N SER A 223 -3.87 -40.08 55.50
CA SER A 223 -3.15 -41.34 55.72
C SER A 223 -4.00 -42.50 55.21
N GLY A 224 -3.65 -43.08 54.05
CA GLY A 224 -4.29 -44.26 53.47
C GLY A 224 -3.24 -45.32 53.10
N GLY A 225 -3.33 -46.47 53.77
CA GLY A 225 -2.30 -47.50 53.86
C GLY A 225 -1.96 -48.24 52.55
N THR A 226 -0.71 -48.72 52.52
CA THR A 226 -0.18 -49.63 51.50
C THR A 226 -0.68 -51.05 51.77
N ILE A 227 -1.50 -51.58 50.85
CA ILE A 227 -1.87 -53.00 50.85
C ILE A 227 -0.79 -53.74 50.05
N THR A 228 -0.01 -54.58 50.73
CA THR A 228 0.90 -55.56 50.14
C THR A 228 0.13 -56.75 49.54
N PRO A 229 0.46 -57.23 48.34
CA PRO A 229 -0.10 -58.48 47.81
C PRO A 229 0.62 -59.71 48.38
N PRO A 230 -0.05 -60.87 48.56
CA PRO A 230 0.60 -62.08 49.05
C PRO A 230 1.41 -62.77 47.95
N VAL A 231 2.65 -63.13 48.30
CA VAL A 231 3.53 -64.03 47.55
C VAL A 231 3.12 -65.46 47.86
N HIS A 232 2.77 -66.23 46.82
CA HIS A 232 2.53 -67.67 46.92
C HIS A 232 3.89 -68.38 46.73
N SER A 233 4.37 -69.09 47.75
CA SER A 233 5.49 -70.03 47.61
C SER A 233 5.01 -71.45 47.90
N SER A 234 5.36 -72.34 46.98
CA SER A 234 5.17 -73.78 46.97
C SER A 234 5.96 -74.51 48.05
N SER A 235 5.32 -75.45 48.73
CA SER A 235 5.83 -76.79 49.12
C SER A 235 4.65 -77.63 49.56
#